data_AF-A0A926IJY0-F1
#
_entry.id   AF-A0A926IJY0-F1
#
_cell.length_a   1.000
_cell.length_b   1.000
_cell.length_c   1.000
_cell.angle_alpha   90.00
_cell.angle_beta   90.00
_cell.angle_gamma   90.00
#
_symmetry.space_group_name_H-M   'P 1'
#
loop_
_entity.id
_entity.type
_entity.pdbx_description
1 polymer ?
#
loop_
_entity_poly.entity_id
_entity_poly.type
_entity_poly.pdbx_seq_one_letter_code
_entity_poly.pdbx_strand_id
1 'polypeptide(L)'
;MAMKKWLKGLALTIIFVLLTSFIVFPQEVHGKNNEKYLVVVKTANGQYLCAENGGGDMVNATRDKIGDWETFEVIALNRGYIALKSNNGDYVRVSKDGKNVYADSDKIGNRETFQLIGLKNNKIALKTYDKKYICAEDGGGGKLVANREKIGSWETFELKKVEENTSDKFELTAKADWNSVTFTWTKPADYKNIVGYNLYRGIASGKQSNTPITDFPIEGTSYTDYNIDKNITYFYALRPVYRDKTLGDVSNEVSVRLGSRTTTIVLEVGSKRMYINGQREEIDPGKGTVMIIKNGRTFLPIRAVIEAMGGEVEWRQSDKRVSIYLDKNEIHLWIGSKIAKVNGKSRETDVSPYISDSGRTMLPLRFIAENLDCEVDWDGLTKKVTIFIGK
;
A
#
# COMPACT_ATOMS: atom_id res chain seq x y z
N MET A 1 55.10 -27.47 -12.78
CA MET A 1 54.08 -26.84 -11.91
C MET A 1 53.21 -25.95 -12.78
N ALA A 2 51.93 -26.31 -12.92
CA ALA A 2 50.78 -25.56 -13.44
C ALA A 2 51.02 -24.52 -14.56
N MET A 3 50.72 -24.90 -15.81
CA MET A 3 49.48 -24.57 -16.53
C MET A 3 49.49 -23.21 -17.23
N LYS A 4 50.11 -23.21 -18.43
CA LYS A 4 49.78 -22.30 -19.53
C LYS A 4 49.10 -23.13 -20.62
N LYS A 5 47.79 -22.96 -20.81
CA LYS A 5 47.05 -23.15 -22.08
C LYS A 5 45.54 -22.99 -21.83
N TRP A 6 44.98 -21.84 -22.19
CA TRP A 6 44.03 -21.63 -23.30
C TRP A 6 43.14 -20.39 -23.06
N LEU A 7 43.32 -19.41 -23.94
CA LEU A 7 42.45 -18.28 -24.18
C LEU A 7 42.06 -18.41 -25.65
N LYS A 8 40.76 -18.56 -25.94
CA LYS A 8 39.99 -17.97 -27.06
C LYS A 8 38.67 -18.72 -27.31
N GLY A 9 37.57 -17.96 -27.23
CA GLY A 9 36.34 -18.19 -28.01
C GLY A 9 35.19 -18.90 -27.31
N LEU A 10 34.21 -18.15 -26.80
CA LEU A 10 32.89 -18.04 -27.45
C LEU A 10 32.08 -16.88 -26.86
N ALA A 11 31.54 -16.08 -27.76
CA ALA A 11 30.54 -15.06 -27.49
C ALA A 11 29.13 -15.67 -27.45
N LEU A 12 28.23 -14.98 -26.75
CA LEU A 12 26.79 -14.91 -26.97
C LEU A 12 25.96 -16.19 -26.86
N THR A 13 25.18 -16.34 -25.77
CA THR A 13 23.71 -16.31 -25.87
C THR A 13 23.09 -15.79 -24.56
N ILE A 14 22.27 -14.78 -24.72
CA ILE A 14 21.39 -14.11 -23.76
C ILE A 14 20.02 -14.86 -23.78
N ILE A 15 19.26 -14.84 -22.66
CA ILE A 15 17.80 -15.16 -22.52
C ILE A 15 17.42 -16.69 -22.46
N PHE A 16 16.47 -17.26 -21.68
CA PHE A 16 15.20 -16.85 -21.01
C PHE A 16 14.91 -17.73 -19.73
N VAL A 17 14.45 -17.06 -18.67
CA VAL A 17 13.57 -17.40 -17.50
C VAL A 17 13.08 -18.84 -17.25
N LEU A 18 13.01 -19.26 -15.97
CA LEU A 18 11.76 -19.82 -15.37
C LEU A 18 11.72 -19.69 -13.84
N LEU A 19 10.71 -18.92 -13.40
CA LEU A 19 10.32 -18.56 -12.05
C LEU A 19 10.49 -19.68 -11.02
N THR A 20 11.28 -19.45 -9.97
CA THR A 20 10.89 -20.00 -8.66
C THR A 20 9.86 -19.05 -8.11
N SER A 21 8.59 -19.47 -8.11
CA SER A 21 7.50 -18.80 -7.40
C SER A 21 7.92 -18.62 -5.94
N PHE A 22 8.55 -17.50 -5.63
CA PHE A 22 8.53 -16.97 -4.29
C PHE A 22 7.06 -16.64 -4.05
N ILE A 23 6.39 -17.45 -3.23
CA ILE A 23 5.26 -16.93 -2.49
C ILE A 23 5.87 -15.85 -1.61
N VAL A 24 5.83 -14.61 -2.09
CA VAL A 24 6.13 -13.43 -1.27
C VAL A 24 4.97 -13.37 -0.30
N PHE A 25 5.12 -14.00 0.87
CA PHE A 25 4.33 -13.58 2.01
C PHE A 25 4.75 -12.14 2.27
N PRO A 26 3.80 -11.19 2.34
CA PRO A 26 4.13 -9.85 2.79
C PRO A 26 4.88 -10.02 4.11
N GLN A 27 6.07 -9.44 4.19
CA GLN A 27 6.96 -9.60 5.34
C GLN A 27 6.43 -8.86 6.60
N GLU A 28 5.17 -8.48 6.57
CA GLU A 28 4.40 -7.88 7.65
C GLU A 28 2.98 -8.47 7.55
N VAL A 29 2.63 -9.39 8.46
CA VAL A 29 1.26 -9.95 8.57
C VAL A 29 0.29 -8.90 9.11
N HIS A 30 0.80 -7.74 9.52
CA HIS A 30 -0.03 -6.57 9.73
C HIS A 30 0.00 -5.79 8.43
N GLY A 31 -0.94 -6.11 7.54
CA GLY A 31 -1.33 -5.15 6.50
C GLY A 31 -1.61 -3.80 7.16
N LYS A 32 -1.53 -2.70 6.40
CA LYS A 32 -1.68 -1.31 6.87
C LYS A 32 -2.92 -1.00 7.74
N ASN A 33 -3.81 -1.96 8.00
CA ASN A 33 -5.04 -1.87 8.79
C ASN A 33 -5.32 -3.07 9.74
N ASN A 34 -4.32 -3.84 10.20
CA ASN A 34 -4.56 -4.97 11.15
C ASN A 34 -5.41 -6.12 10.55
N GLU A 35 -5.45 -6.25 9.22
CA GLU A 35 -6.23 -7.26 8.49
C GLU A 35 -5.63 -8.67 8.63
N LYS A 36 -6.46 -9.64 9.01
CA LYS A 36 -6.07 -11.05 9.11
C LYS A 36 -5.81 -11.65 7.73
N TYR A 37 -4.74 -12.45 7.59
CA TYR A 37 -4.51 -13.21 6.36
C TYR A 37 -5.16 -14.60 6.46
N LEU A 38 -6.44 -14.68 6.07
CA LEU A 38 -7.22 -15.90 6.12
C LEU A 38 -6.99 -16.79 4.90
N VAL A 39 -6.83 -18.09 5.15
CA VAL A 39 -6.59 -19.10 4.11
C VAL A 39 -7.40 -20.37 4.36
N VAL A 40 -7.66 -21.11 3.28
CA VAL A 40 -7.96 -22.52 3.35
C VAL A 40 -6.77 -23.35 2.88
N VAL A 41 -6.62 -24.54 3.45
CA VAL A 41 -5.60 -25.51 3.06
C VAL A 41 -6.30 -26.68 2.37
N LYS A 42 -6.08 -26.83 1.07
CA LYS A 42 -6.70 -27.88 0.25
C LYS A 42 -5.73 -29.04 0.01
N THR A 43 -6.17 -30.28 0.19
CA THR A 43 -5.38 -31.50 -0.04
C THR A 43 -5.31 -31.87 -1.52
N ALA A 44 -4.50 -32.89 -1.83
CA ALA A 44 -4.34 -33.41 -3.18
C ALA A 44 -5.64 -33.98 -3.79
N ASN A 45 -6.51 -34.60 -2.98
CA ASN A 45 -7.80 -35.13 -3.43
C ASN A 45 -8.93 -34.09 -3.36
N GLY A 46 -8.62 -32.89 -2.87
CA GLY A 46 -9.48 -31.72 -2.96
C GLY A 46 -10.32 -31.41 -1.72
N GLN A 47 -10.17 -32.19 -0.65
CA GLN A 47 -10.73 -31.86 0.66
C GLN A 47 -9.98 -30.70 1.30
N TYR A 48 -10.62 -30.03 2.25
CA TYR A 48 -10.06 -28.95 3.06
C TYR A 48 -9.71 -29.44 4.45
N LEU A 49 -8.65 -28.86 5.01
CA LEU A 49 -8.34 -29.01 6.42
C LEU A 49 -9.42 -28.34 7.26
N CYS A 50 -9.80 -28.96 8.37
CA CYS A 50 -10.85 -28.52 9.28
C CYS A 50 -10.35 -28.60 10.72
N ALA A 51 -10.37 -27.49 11.44
CA ALA A 51 -10.20 -27.48 12.89
C ALA A 51 -11.52 -27.85 13.55
N GLU A 52 -11.64 -29.08 14.06
CA GLU A 52 -12.87 -29.54 14.69
C GLU A 52 -13.27 -28.64 15.87
N ASN A 53 -14.57 -28.41 16.02
CA ASN A 53 -15.15 -27.45 16.97
C ASN A 53 -14.70 -25.99 16.77
N GLY A 54 -14.19 -25.66 15.58
CA GLY A 54 -13.60 -24.35 15.26
C GLY A 54 -12.21 -24.15 15.88
N GLY A 55 -11.67 -25.21 16.50
CA GLY A 55 -10.49 -25.23 17.38
C GLY A 55 -10.83 -25.87 18.73
N GLY A 56 -9.80 -26.24 19.49
CA GLY A 56 -9.88 -27.01 20.74
C GLY A 56 -9.80 -28.53 20.57
N ASP A 57 -9.72 -29.04 19.32
CA ASP A 57 -9.67 -30.47 19.00
C ASP A 57 -8.77 -30.74 17.77
N MET A 58 -8.87 -31.93 17.18
CA MET A 58 -8.06 -32.39 16.05
C MET A 58 -8.26 -31.55 14.79
N VAL A 59 -7.22 -31.50 13.96
CA VAL A 59 -7.30 -31.04 12.57
C VAL A 59 -7.33 -32.24 11.65
N ASN A 60 -8.41 -32.39 10.89
CA ASN A 60 -8.53 -33.42 9.86
C ASN A 60 -8.69 -32.78 8.47
N ALA A 61 -8.69 -33.61 7.43
CA ALA A 61 -8.76 -33.17 6.05
C ALA A 61 -9.94 -33.82 5.31
N THR A 62 -11.14 -33.71 5.89
CA THR A 62 -12.34 -34.46 5.44
C THR A 62 -13.38 -33.61 4.72
N ARG A 63 -13.23 -32.28 4.68
CA ARG A 63 -14.32 -31.37 4.29
C ARG A 63 -14.31 -31.03 2.81
N ASP A 64 -15.48 -31.01 2.18
CA ASP A 64 -15.63 -30.64 0.75
C ASP A 64 -16.09 -29.19 0.54
N LYS A 65 -16.46 -28.48 1.61
CA LYS A 65 -16.92 -27.09 1.59
C LYS A 65 -16.06 -26.24 2.50
N ILE A 66 -15.92 -24.97 2.11
CA ILE A 66 -15.23 -23.96 2.90
C ILE A 66 -16.27 -23.31 3.81
N GLY A 67 -15.96 -23.28 5.11
CA GLY A 67 -16.66 -22.49 6.11
C GLY A 67 -15.68 -21.97 7.16
N ASP A 68 -16.25 -21.60 8.29
CA ASP A 68 -15.56 -20.98 9.41
C ASP A 68 -14.48 -21.88 10.04
N TRP A 69 -14.63 -23.20 9.97
CA TRP A 69 -13.73 -24.16 10.62
C TRP A 69 -12.64 -24.68 9.68
N GLU A 70 -12.83 -24.48 8.37
CA GLU A 70 -11.83 -24.80 7.34
C GLU A 70 -10.91 -23.62 7.03
N THR A 71 -11.17 -22.48 7.67
CA THR A 71 -10.44 -21.23 7.49
C THR A 71 -9.46 -21.01 8.64
N PHE A 72 -8.22 -20.66 8.29
CA PHE A 72 -7.13 -20.43 9.23
C PHE A 72 -6.52 -19.04 9.01
N GLU A 73 -6.22 -18.33 10.09
CA GLU A 73 -5.37 -17.14 10.04
C GLU A 73 -3.90 -17.57 9.97
N VAL A 74 -3.17 -17.09 8.97
CA VAL A 74 -1.73 -17.36 8.82
C VAL A 74 -0.94 -16.31 9.57
N ILE A 75 -0.16 -16.76 10.56
CA ILE A 75 0.82 -15.93 11.25
C ILE A 75 2.19 -16.22 10.64
N ALA A 76 2.69 -15.31 9.79
CA ALA A 76 4.05 -15.41 9.29
C ALA A 76 5.07 -15.15 10.42
N LEU A 77 6.10 -15.96 10.43
CA LEU A 77 7.22 -15.91 11.37
C LEU A 77 8.53 -15.71 10.59
N ASN A 78 9.64 -15.65 11.31
CA ASN A 78 10.95 -15.43 10.71
C ASN A 78 11.39 -16.61 9.83
N ARG A 79 12.16 -16.33 8.77
CA ARG A 79 12.88 -17.32 7.94
C ARG A 79 11.97 -18.37 7.25
N GLY A 80 10.77 -17.96 6.83
CA GLY A 80 9.85 -18.82 6.07
C GLY A 80 9.05 -19.82 6.90
N TYR A 81 8.97 -19.59 8.22
CA TYR A 81 8.08 -20.32 9.10
C TYR A 81 6.73 -19.61 9.21
N ILE A 82 5.68 -20.38 9.47
CA ILE A 82 4.33 -19.89 9.76
C ILE A 82 3.76 -20.62 10.97
N ALA A 83 2.74 -20.02 11.60
CA ALA A 83 1.76 -20.72 12.42
C ALA A 83 0.38 -20.55 11.77
N LEU A 84 -0.50 -21.52 12.01
CA LEU A 84 -1.91 -21.45 11.59
C LEU A 84 -2.76 -21.31 12.85
N LYS A 85 -3.64 -20.32 12.87
CA LYS A 85 -4.56 -20.05 13.97
C LYS A 85 -5.99 -20.33 13.51
N SER A 86 -6.69 -21.17 14.27
CA SER A 86 -8.08 -21.55 14.02
C SER A 86 -9.05 -20.45 14.44
N ASN A 87 -10.33 -20.62 14.13
CA ASN A 87 -11.37 -19.61 14.36
C ASN A 87 -11.55 -19.26 15.84
N ASN A 88 -11.51 -20.26 16.73
CA ASN A 88 -11.60 -20.04 18.18
C ASN A 88 -10.36 -19.35 18.78
N GLY A 89 -9.30 -19.18 17.98
CA GLY A 89 -8.05 -18.55 18.37
C GLY A 89 -6.92 -19.49 18.76
N ASP A 90 -7.12 -20.80 18.73
CA ASP A 90 -6.09 -21.79 19.04
C ASP A 90 -5.15 -22.02 17.84
N TYR A 91 -3.88 -22.26 18.13
CA TYR A 91 -2.85 -22.57 17.15
C TYR A 91 -2.81 -24.06 16.80
N VAL A 92 -2.65 -24.33 15.50
CA VAL A 92 -2.44 -25.68 14.98
C VAL A 92 -1.09 -26.20 15.45
N ARG A 93 -1.07 -27.37 16.08
CA ARG A 93 0.13 -28.05 16.58
C ARG A 93 0.18 -29.53 16.26
N VAL A 94 1.39 -30.06 16.20
CA VAL A 94 1.64 -31.50 16.03
C VAL A 94 1.74 -32.21 17.38
N SER A 95 1.18 -33.42 17.49
CA SER A 95 1.35 -34.27 18.66
C SER A 95 2.82 -34.67 18.88
N LYS A 96 3.22 -34.99 20.11
CA LYS A 96 4.63 -35.36 20.41
C LYS A 96 5.13 -36.57 19.61
N ASP A 97 4.23 -37.48 19.25
CA ASP A 97 4.54 -38.68 18.46
C ASP A 97 4.35 -38.49 16.95
N GLY A 98 3.95 -37.29 16.50
CA GLY A 98 3.68 -36.96 15.09
C GLY A 98 2.50 -37.71 14.49
N LYS A 99 1.69 -38.43 15.28
CA LYS A 99 0.57 -39.25 14.77
C LYS A 99 -0.72 -38.48 14.55
N ASN A 100 -0.83 -37.26 15.10
CA ASN A 100 -2.00 -36.41 15.00
C ASN A 100 -1.61 -34.93 14.92
N VAL A 101 -2.52 -34.12 14.38
CA VAL A 101 -2.45 -32.66 14.38
C VAL A 101 -3.70 -32.13 15.10
N TYR A 102 -3.53 -31.13 15.95
CA TYR A 102 -4.57 -30.51 16.75
C TYR A 102 -4.57 -29.01 16.53
N ALA A 103 -5.67 -28.32 16.83
CA ALA A 103 -5.77 -26.87 16.89
C ALA A 103 -6.22 -26.47 18.29
N ASP A 104 -5.41 -26.73 19.31
CA ASP A 104 -5.77 -26.64 20.73
C ASP A 104 -4.69 -25.95 21.58
N SER A 105 -3.78 -25.22 20.95
CA SER A 105 -2.63 -24.58 21.61
C SER A 105 -2.86 -23.08 21.75
N ASP A 106 -2.69 -22.53 22.96
CA ASP A 106 -2.87 -21.09 23.24
C ASP A 106 -1.62 -20.25 22.89
N LYS A 107 -0.50 -20.89 22.55
CA LYS A 107 0.81 -20.24 22.35
C LYS A 107 1.60 -20.87 21.21
N ILE A 108 2.30 -20.03 20.45
CA ILE A 108 3.21 -20.49 19.41
C ILE A 108 4.52 -20.98 20.03
N GLY A 109 4.82 -22.27 19.85
CA GLY A 109 6.10 -22.88 20.17
C GLY A 109 6.61 -23.78 19.03
N ASN A 110 7.56 -24.66 19.32
CA ASN A 110 8.17 -25.50 18.29
C ASN A 110 7.16 -26.42 17.56
N ARG A 111 6.08 -26.87 18.23
CA ARG A 111 5.13 -27.82 17.63
C ARG A 111 4.01 -27.13 16.84
N GLU A 112 3.87 -25.82 17.01
CA GLU A 112 2.91 -24.94 16.35
C GLU A 112 3.47 -24.27 15.08
N THR A 113 4.78 -24.46 14.85
CA THR A 113 5.50 -23.79 13.77
C THR A 113 5.83 -24.75 12.63
N PHE A 114 5.56 -24.27 11.42
CA PHE A 114 5.76 -25.02 10.18
C PHE A 114 6.61 -24.21 9.22
N GLN A 115 7.71 -24.79 8.74
CA GLN A 115 8.43 -24.24 7.60
C GLN A 115 7.58 -24.46 6.36
N LEU A 116 7.23 -23.36 5.69
CA LEU A 116 6.44 -23.39 4.48
C LEU A 116 7.36 -23.54 3.27
N ILE A 117 7.15 -24.60 2.50
CA ILE A 117 7.97 -24.95 1.34
C ILE A 117 7.12 -24.80 0.08
N GLY A 118 7.46 -23.84 -0.77
CA GLY A 118 6.82 -23.68 -2.08
C GLY A 118 7.27 -24.77 -3.06
N LEU A 119 6.32 -25.31 -3.82
CA LEU A 119 6.51 -26.34 -4.84
C LEU A 119 6.01 -25.83 -6.20
N LYS A 120 6.22 -26.61 -7.26
CA LYS A 120 5.65 -26.31 -8.60
C LYS A 120 4.11 -26.38 -8.56
N ASN A 121 3.47 -25.75 -9.55
CA ASN A 121 2.00 -25.78 -9.76
C ASN A 121 1.20 -25.26 -8.55
N ASN A 122 1.68 -24.20 -7.89
CA ASN A 122 1.03 -23.56 -6.73
C ASN A 122 0.78 -24.49 -5.54
N LYS A 123 1.55 -25.58 -5.44
CA LYS A 123 1.52 -26.46 -4.27
C LYS A 123 2.52 -26.03 -3.22
N ILE A 124 2.26 -26.43 -1.98
CA ILE A 124 3.13 -26.24 -0.82
C ILE A 124 3.32 -27.55 -0.08
N ALA A 125 4.35 -27.61 0.76
CA ALA A 125 4.46 -28.58 1.85
C ALA A 125 4.70 -27.85 3.17
N LEU A 126 4.21 -28.44 4.27
CA LEU A 126 4.40 -27.94 5.62
C LEU A 126 5.37 -28.86 6.35
N LYS A 127 6.57 -28.36 6.65
CA LYS A 127 7.59 -29.11 7.38
C LYS A 127 7.61 -28.69 8.84
N THR A 128 7.48 -29.67 9.72
CA THR A 128 7.49 -29.49 11.18
C THR A 128 8.88 -29.15 11.70
N TYR A 129 8.94 -28.67 12.95
CA TYR A 129 10.19 -28.49 13.69
C TYR A 129 11.05 -29.76 13.77
N ASP A 130 10.42 -30.93 13.91
CA ASP A 130 11.09 -32.24 13.94
C ASP A 130 11.49 -32.75 12.53
N LYS A 131 11.47 -31.86 11.54
CA LYS A 131 11.89 -32.07 10.15
C LYS A 131 11.05 -33.09 9.37
N LYS A 132 9.89 -33.50 9.89
CA LYS A 132 8.88 -34.30 9.18
C LYS A 132 7.90 -33.43 8.41
N TYR A 133 7.23 -34.00 7.42
CA TYR A 133 6.19 -33.33 6.64
C TYR A 133 4.79 -33.70 7.12
N ILE A 134 3.88 -32.71 7.10
CA ILE A 134 2.45 -32.92 7.29
C ILE A 134 1.91 -33.71 6.10
N CYS A 135 1.09 -34.70 6.40
CA CYS A 135 0.46 -35.61 5.46
C CYS A 135 -1.04 -35.65 5.73
N ALA A 136 -1.84 -35.48 4.69
CA ALA A 136 -3.25 -35.85 4.72
C ALA A 136 -3.36 -37.34 4.34
N GLU A 137 -3.68 -38.19 5.33
CA GLU A 137 -3.86 -39.61 5.06
C GLU A 137 -4.95 -39.82 3.98
N ASP A 138 -4.74 -40.85 3.16
CA ASP A 138 -5.55 -41.16 1.98
C ASP A 138 -5.61 -40.04 0.92
N GLY A 139 -4.71 -39.05 0.99
CA GLY A 139 -4.65 -37.90 0.09
C GLY A 139 -5.69 -36.81 0.40
N GLY A 140 -6.45 -36.98 1.48
CA GLY A 140 -7.64 -36.21 1.85
C GLY A 140 -8.86 -37.12 1.98
N GLY A 141 -9.65 -36.90 3.03
CA GLY A 141 -10.73 -37.79 3.48
C GLY A 141 -10.51 -38.40 4.87
N GLY A 142 -9.39 -38.08 5.52
CA GLY A 142 -9.01 -38.64 6.82
C GLY A 142 -8.27 -37.66 7.74
N LYS A 143 -7.47 -38.20 8.65
CA LYS A 143 -6.70 -37.41 9.63
C LYS A 143 -5.45 -36.79 9.02
N LEU A 144 -4.91 -35.78 9.71
CA LEU A 144 -3.55 -35.29 9.46
C LEU A 144 -2.54 -35.97 10.37
N VAL A 145 -1.39 -36.32 9.80
CA VAL A 145 -0.21 -36.82 10.53
C VAL A 145 1.02 -36.03 10.14
N ALA A 146 2.09 -36.14 10.92
CA ALA A 146 3.33 -35.39 10.71
C ALA A 146 4.58 -36.26 10.89
N ASN A 147 4.63 -37.38 10.17
CA ASN A 147 5.64 -38.42 10.35
C ASN A 147 6.39 -38.78 9.05
N ARG A 148 6.21 -38.00 7.97
CA ARG A 148 6.78 -38.31 6.65
C ARG A 148 8.17 -37.70 6.47
N GLU A 149 9.07 -38.46 5.85
CA GLU A 149 10.46 -38.05 5.58
C GLU A 149 10.63 -37.33 4.24
N LYS A 150 9.69 -37.53 3.32
CA LYS A 150 9.76 -37.02 1.94
C LYS A 150 8.41 -36.43 1.55
N ILE A 151 8.45 -35.49 0.62
CA ILE A 151 7.26 -34.89 0.03
C ILE A 151 6.81 -35.80 -1.12
N GLY A 152 5.70 -36.50 -0.93
CA GLY A 152 4.93 -37.17 -1.98
C GLY A 152 3.60 -36.46 -2.22
N SER A 153 2.68 -37.11 -2.95
CA SER A 153 1.40 -36.48 -3.32
C SER A 153 0.56 -36.06 -2.11
N TRP A 154 0.62 -36.81 -1.00
CA TRP A 154 -0.23 -36.60 0.19
C TRP A 154 0.36 -35.60 1.20
N GLU A 155 1.61 -35.21 1.02
CA GLU A 155 2.29 -34.15 1.77
C GLU A 155 2.23 -32.80 1.05
N THR A 156 1.49 -32.73 -0.05
CA THR A 156 1.28 -31.50 -0.82
C THR A 156 -0.11 -30.92 -0.62
N PHE A 157 -0.16 -29.60 -0.48
CA PHE A 157 -1.38 -28.84 -0.29
C PHE A 157 -1.42 -27.64 -1.21
N GLU A 158 -2.61 -27.10 -1.46
CA GLU A 158 -2.79 -25.75 -2.02
C GLU A 158 -3.21 -24.81 -0.90
N LEU A 159 -2.48 -23.71 -0.72
CA LEU A 159 -2.87 -22.65 0.19
C LEU A 159 -3.62 -21.58 -0.62
N LYS A 160 -4.90 -21.38 -0.33
CA LYS A 160 -5.73 -20.38 -1.03
C LYS A 160 -6.18 -19.32 -0.04
N LYS A 161 -5.92 -18.07 -0.37
CA LYS A 161 -6.48 -16.94 0.36
C LYS A 161 -8.01 -17.03 0.30
N VAL A 162 -8.66 -16.92 1.45
CA VAL A 162 -10.12 -16.73 1.49
C VAL A 162 -10.35 -15.26 1.23
N GLU A 163 -10.96 -14.94 0.09
CA GLU A 163 -11.59 -13.64 -0.10
C GLU A 163 -12.82 -13.64 0.81
N GLU A 164 -12.86 -12.75 1.80
CA GLU A 164 -14.04 -12.63 2.66
C GLU A 164 -15.27 -12.42 1.78
N ASN A 165 -16.27 -13.29 1.91
CA ASN A 165 -17.58 -13.08 1.29
C ASN A 165 -18.25 -11.89 1.99
N THR A 166 -17.97 -10.69 1.50
CA THR A 166 -18.50 -9.42 2.00
C THR A 166 -19.95 -9.16 1.54
N SER A 167 -20.59 -10.07 0.79
CA SER A 167 -21.90 -9.81 0.17
C SER A 167 -23.05 -9.67 1.15
N ASP A 168 -22.90 -10.18 2.39
CA ASP A 168 -23.98 -10.18 3.40
C ASP A 168 -23.77 -9.15 4.51
N LYS A 169 -22.61 -8.47 4.53
CA LYS A 169 -22.27 -7.53 5.59
C LYS A 169 -22.52 -6.11 5.09
N PHE A 170 -23.33 -5.35 5.83
CA PHE A 170 -23.59 -3.94 5.57
C PHE A 170 -22.38 -3.10 5.95
N GLU A 171 -21.49 -2.88 4.98
CA GLU A 171 -20.20 -2.23 5.19
C GLU A 171 -20.12 -0.87 4.52
N LEU A 172 -19.73 0.13 5.30
CA LEU A 172 -19.40 1.48 4.84
C LEU A 172 -17.89 1.55 4.60
N THR A 173 -17.52 2.14 3.47
CA THR A 173 -16.14 2.43 3.08
C THR A 173 -16.02 3.91 2.73
N ALA A 174 -14.82 4.48 2.90
CA ALA A 174 -14.55 5.88 2.62
C ALA A 174 -13.25 6.05 1.82
N LYS A 175 -13.27 6.97 0.86
CA LYS A 175 -12.11 7.41 0.10
C LYS A 175 -12.02 8.93 0.15
N ALA A 176 -11.01 9.42 0.84
CA ALA A 176 -10.71 10.86 0.88
C ALA A 176 -9.93 11.30 -0.36
N ASP A 177 -10.26 12.49 -0.84
CA ASP A 177 -9.39 13.31 -1.67
C ASP A 177 -9.05 14.61 -0.91
N TRP A 178 -8.64 15.66 -1.63
CA TRP A 178 -8.21 16.94 -1.05
C TRP A 178 -9.35 17.90 -0.69
N ASN A 179 -10.57 17.69 -1.19
CA ASN A 179 -11.74 18.56 -0.95
C ASN A 179 -13.04 17.81 -0.66
N SER A 180 -13.03 16.49 -0.65
CA SER A 180 -14.19 15.67 -0.47
C SER A 180 -13.84 14.29 0.09
N VAL A 181 -14.85 13.63 0.65
CA VAL A 181 -14.78 12.20 0.95
C VAL A 181 -15.92 11.52 0.24
N THR A 182 -15.59 10.53 -0.59
CA THR A 182 -16.58 9.66 -1.21
C THR A 182 -16.76 8.41 -0.38
N PHE A 183 -17.99 8.13 0.00
CA PHE A 183 -18.43 6.95 0.72
C PHE A 183 -19.11 5.98 -0.23
N THR A 184 -18.83 4.70 -0.08
CA THR A 184 -19.56 3.63 -0.77
C THR A 184 -19.91 2.53 0.22
N TRP A 185 -21.01 1.83 -0.02
CA TRP A 185 -21.43 0.73 0.86
C TRP A 185 -22.07 -0.44 0.12
N THR A 186 -22.05 -1.60 0.77
CA THR A 186 -22.81 -2.78 0.33
C THR A 186 -24.26 -2.67 0.80
N LYS A 187 -25.18 -3.36 0.12
CA LYS A 187 -26.59 -3.42 0.54
C LYS A 187 -26.75 -4.52 1.61
N PRO A 188 -27.52 -4.29 2.69
CA PRO A 188 -27.85 -5.35 3.65
C PRO A 188 -28.80 -6.40 3.02
N ALA A 189 -28.91 -7.57 3.66
CA ALA A 189 -29.70 -8.70 3.14
C ALA A 189 -31.19 -8.38 2.89
N ASP A 190 -31.76 -7.44 3.64
CA ASP A 190 -33.16 -7.00 3.58
C ASP A 190 -33.41 -5.78 2.67
N TYR A 191 -32.50 -5.54 1.71
CA TYR A 191 -32.49 -4.34 0.86
C TYR A 191 -33.80 -3.97 0.14
N LYS A 192 -34.75 -4.90 -0.02
CA LYS A 192 -36.04 -4.65 -0.71
C LYS A 192 -36.95 -3.68 0.05
N ASN A 193 -36.76 -3.55 1.37
CA ASN A 193 -37.58 -2.68 2.22
C ASN A 193 -36.94 -1.31 2.47
N ILE A 194 -35.73 -1.08 1.97
CA ILE A 194 -34.95 0.13 2.19
C ILE A 194 -35.33 1.17 1.14
N VAL A 195 -35.66 2.37 1.60
CA VAL A 195 -35.95 3.54 0.74
C VAL A 195 -34.76 4.48 0.58
N GLY A 196 -33.72 4.32 1.41
CA GLY A 196 -32.47 5.06 1.30
C GLY A 196 -31.60 4.86 2.53
N TYR A 197 -30.57 5.70 2.69
CA TYR A 197 -29.62 5.59 3.79
C TYR A 197 -29.34 6.94 4.44
N ASN A 198 -29.29 6.97 5.76
CA ASN A 198 -28.86 8.14 6.53
C ASN A 198 -27.39 7.99 6.91
N LEU A 199 -26.57 8.95 6.49
CA LEU A 199 -25.16 9.03 6.84
C LEU A 199 -24.98 10.03 7.99
N TYR A 200 -24.32 9.60 9.05
CA TYR A 200 -24.09 10.39 10.25
C TYR A 200 -22.60 10.66 10.42
N ARG A 201 -22.27 11.82 10.96
CA ARG A 201 -20.89 12.32 11.09
C ARG A 201 -20.63 12.82 12.51
N GLY A 202 -19.45 12.55 13.04
CA GLY A 202 -18.95 13.05 14.32
C GLY A 202 -17.46 13.41 14.25
N ILE A 203 -16.96 14.07 15.30
CA ILE A 203 -15.53 14.43 15.44
C ILE A 203 -14.77 13.54 16.43
N ALA A 204 -15.45 12.52 16.97
CA ALA A 204 -14.87 11.50 17.84
C ALA A 204 -15.55 10.15 17.56
N SER A 205 -14.79 9.06 17.76
CA SER A 205 -15.28 7.69 17.58
C SER A 205 -16.47 7.41 18.50
N GLY A 206 -17.52 6.80 17.94
CA GLY A 206 -18.79 6.50 18.61
C GLY A 206 -19.62 7.74 18.98
N LYS A 207 -19.29 8.92 18.46
CA LYS A 207 -19.95 10.20 18.77
C LYS A 207 -20.45 10.92 17.52
N GLN A 208 -21.10 10.19 16.62
CA GLN A 208 -21.82 10.79 15.49
C GLN A 208 -22.98 11.66 15.97
N SER A 209 -23.32 12.68 15.17
CA SER A 209 -24.53 13.48 15.34
C SER A 209 -25.80 12.61 15.33
N ASN A 210 -26.84 13.05 16.03
CA ASN A 210 -28.18 12.45 15.95
C ASN A 210 -28.92 12.83 14.65
N THR A 211 -28.43 13.85 13.94
CA THR A 211 -28.97 14.32 12.67
C THR A 211 -28.09 13.83 11.52
N PRO A 212 -28.66 13.23 10.46
CA PRO A 212 -27.91 12.87 9.25
C PRO A 212 -27.28 14.10 8.60
N ILE A 213 -26.27 13.89 7.75
CA ILE A 213 -25.61 14.98 7.02
C ILE A 213 -26.42 15.48 5.81
N THR A 214 -27.48 14.76 5.41
CA THR A 214 -28.41 15.13 4.34
C THR A 214 -29.83 15.29 4.89
N ASP A 215 -30.62 16.17 4.26
CA ASP A 215 -32.03 16.41 4.63
C ASP A 215 -32.96 15.24 4.24
N PHE A 216 -32.52 14.41 3.30
CA PHE A 216 -33.24 13.22 2.81
C PHE A 216 -32.33 11.99 2.81
N PRO A 217 -32.90 10.77 2.94
CA PRO A 217 -32.13 9.53 2.80
C PRO A 217 -31.45 9.45 1.44
N ILE A 218 -30.19 9.05 1.44
CA ILE A 218 -29.39 8.90 0.23
C ILE A 218 -29.91 7.70 -0.58
N GLU A 219 -30.22 7.94 -1.85
CA GLU A 219 -30.56 6.88 -2.80
C GLU A 219 -29.31 6.24 -3.39
N GLY A 220 -29.33 4.92 -3.56
CA GLY A 220 -28.18 4.16 -4.07
C GLY A 220 -27.17 3.79 -2.98
N THR A 221 -25.92 3.57 -3.38
CA THR A 221 -24.86 3.02 -2.52
C THR A 221 -23.58 3.85 -2.52
N SER A 222 -23.70 5.15 -2.79
CA SER A 222 -22.58 6.09 -2.82
C SER A 222 -23.03 7.49 -2.41
N TYR A 223 -22.15 8.22 -1.73
CA TYR A 223 -22.34 9.62 -1.38
C TYR A 223 -21.00 10.35 -1.27
N THR A 224 -20.94 11.61 -1.69
CA THR A 224 -19.74 12.44 -1.52
C THR A 224 -20.02 13.63 -0.61
N ASP A 225 -19.29 13.72 0.50
CA ASP A 225 -19.34 14.86 1.42
C ASP A 225 -18.22 15.85 1.07
N TYR A 226 -18.61 17.08 0.72
CA TYR A 226 -17.72 18.20 0.41
C TYR A 226 -17.51 19.16 1.59
N ASN A 227 -18.25 18.99 2.69
CA ASN A 227 -18.31 19.93 3.80
C ASN A 227 -17.41 19.48 4.96
N ILE A 228 -16.12 19.24 4.66
CA ILE A 228 -15.16 18.64 5.59
C ILE A 228 -13.99 19.60 5.83
N ASP A 229 -13.66 19.85 7.10
CA ASP A 229 -12.45 20.59 7.45
C ASP A 229 -11.20 19.69 7.33
N LYS A 230 -10.18 20.17 6.61
CA LYS A 230 -8.90 19.46 6.37
C LYS A 230 -8.12 19.12 7.64
N ASN A 231 -8.37 19.82 8.75
CA ASN A 231 -7.67 19.64 10.01
C ASN A 231 -8.40 18.71 10.98
N ILE A 232 -9.60 18.25 10.64
CA ILE A 232 -10.44 17.43 11.51
C ILE A 232 -10.49 16.00 10.97
N THR A 233 -10.23 15.03 11.85
CA THR A 233 -10.60 13.63 11.59
C THR A 233 -12.07 13.45 11.97
N TYR A 234 -12.87 13.04 11.00
CA TYR A 234 -14.29 12.75 11.18
C TYR A 234 -14.53 11.25 11.25
N PHE A 235 -15.60 10.87 11.95
CA PHE A 235 -16.05 9.50 12.11
C PHE A 235 -17.47 9.38 11.56
N TYR A 236 -17.68 8.44 10.64
CA TYR A 236 -18.95 8.26 9.95
C TYR A 236 -19.55 6.89 10.20
N ALA A 237 -20.88 6.85 10.26
CA ALA A 237 -21.65 5.62 10.31
C ALA A 237 -22.93 5.79 9.49
N LEU A 238 -23.41 4.71 8.89
CA LEU A 238 -24.57 4.70 8.00
C LEU A 238 -25.69 3.88 8.65
N ARG A 239 -26.94 4.27 8.44
CA ARG A 239 -28.12 3.45 8.77
C ARG A 239 -29.07 3.37 7.59
N PRO A 240 -29.62 2.19 7.26
CA PRO A 240 -30.70 2.09 6.30
C PRO A 240 -31.97 2.75 6.83
N VAL A 241 -32.78 3.29 5.92
CA VAL A 241 -34.10 3.83 6.21
C VAL A 241 -35.12 2.94 5.53
N TYR A 242 -36.06 2.39 6.30
CA TYR A 242 -37.11 1.53 5.80
C TYR A 242 -38.35 2.31 5.36
N ARG A 243 -39.24 1.66 4.60
CA ARG A 243 -40.51 2.25 4.12
C ARG A 243 -41.40 2.80 5.24
N ASP A 244 -41.35 2.22 6.44
CA ASP A 244 -42.08 2.66 7.62
C ASP A 244 -41.38 3.80 8.40
N LYS A 245 -40.27 4.32 7.85
CA LYS A 245 -39.40 5.37 8.41
C LYS A 245 -38.58 4.93 9.63
N THR A 246 -38.59 3.66 9.99
CA THR A 246 -37.66 3.14 11.00
C THR A 246 -36.25 3.03 10.43
N LEU A 247 -35.26 2.98 11.33
CA LEU A 247 -33.85 2.85 10.97
C LEU A 247 -33.38 1.41 11.22
N GLY A 248 -32.63 0.87 10.27
CA GLY A 248 -31.94 -0.40 10.42
C GLY A 248 -30.70 -0.31 11.30
N ASP A 249 -30.03 -1.45 11.42
CA ASP A 249 -28.78 -1.56 12.14
C ASP A 249 -27.70 -0.63 11.55
N VAL A 250 -26.82 -0.16 12.44
CA VAL A 250 -25.72 0.72 12.05
C VAL A 250 -24.63 -0.07 11.33
N SER A 251 -24.03 0.53 10.30
CA SER A 251 -22.84 -0.01 9.64
C SER A 251 -21.63 -0.03 10.60
N ASN A 252 -20.50 -0.55 10.12
CA ASN A 252 -19.21 -0.21 10.74
C ASN A 252 -18.99 1.31 10.73
N GLU A 253 -18.14 1.75 11.67
CA GLU A 253 -17.62 3.11 11.67
C GLU A 253 -16.43 3.22 10.71
N VAL A 254 -16.34 4.33 9.99
CA VAL A 254 -15.15 4.72 9.22
C VAL A 254 -14.62 6.06 9.72
N SER A 255 -13.32 6.13 9.99
CA SER A 255 -12.63 7.38 10.30
C SER A 255 -11.94 7.93 9.06
N VAL A 256 -12.08 9.21 8.79
CA VAL A 256 -11.49 9.85 7.61
C VAL A 256 -11.05 11.27 7.91
N ARG A 257 -9.95 11.67 7.30
CA ARG A 257 -9.46 13.05 7.22
C ARG A 257 -9.15 13.35 5.76
N LEU A 258 -9.41 14.57 5.31
CA LEU A 258 -9.04 14.95 3.94
C LEU A 258 -7.53 14.74 3.73
N GLY A 259 -7.17 14.29 2.54
CA GLY A 259 -5.78 14.26 2.12
C GLY A 259 -5.25 15.68 1.93
N SER A 260 -3.94 15.87 2.11
CA SER A 260 -3.31 17.13 1.70
C SER A 260 -3.38 17.27 0.18
N ARG A 261 -3.66 18.48 -0.33
CA ARG A 261 -3.63 18.77 -1.76
C ARG A 261 -2.18 18.77 -2.24
N THR A 262 -1.65 17.61 -2.60
CA THR A 262 -0.33 17.51 -3.22
C THR A 262 -0.41 17.88 -4.69
N THR A 263 -0.25 19.17 -5.00
CA THR A 263 0.13 19.53 -6.37
C THR A 263 1.46 18.87 -6.65
N THR A 264 1.52 18.08 -7.71
CA THR A 264 2.71 17.34 -8.12
C THR A 264 3.26 17.95 -9.40
N ILE A 265 4.53 18.37 -9.37
CA ILE A 265 5.24 18.83 -10.56
C ILE A 265 6.33 17.80 -10.88
N VAL A 266 6.24 17.19 -12.06
CA VAL A 266 7.24 16.21 -12.54
C VAL A 266 8.07 16.84 -13.66
N LEU A 267 9.39 16.80 -13.49
CA LEU A 267 10.39 17.30 -14.42
C LEU A 267 11.35 16.18 -14.80
N GLU A 268 11.81 16.15 -16.05
CA GLU A 268 12.79 15.15 -16.53
C GLU A 268 14.01 15.87 -17.12
N VAL A 269 15.20 15.40 -16.79
CA VAL A 269 16.45 15.99 -17.31
C VAL A 269 16.49 15.88 -18.82
N GLY A 270 16.77 16.98 -19.52
CA GLY A 270 16.78 17.05 -20.98
C GLY A 270 15.40 17.22 -21.62
N SER A 271 14.30 17.19 -20.85
CA SER A 271 12.96 17.50 -21.34
C SER A 271 12.71 19.01 -21.36
N LYS A 272 11.99 19.47 -22.40
CA LYS A 272 11.45 20.85 -22.51
C LYS A 272 10.13 21.02 -21.76
N ARG A 273 9.59 19.92 -21.22
CA ARG A 273 8.24 19.82 -20.66
C ARG A 273 8.26 19.36 -19.22
N MET A 274 7.29 19.83 -18.46
CA MET A 274 6.94 19.37 -17.13
C MET A 274 5.48 18.90 -17.09
N TYR A 275 5.13 18.19 -16.02
CA TYR A 275 3.76 17.76 -15.77
C TYR A 275 3.26 18.31 -14.45
N ILE A 276 2.21 19.12 -14.47
CA ILE A 276 1.52 19.65 -13.28
C ILE A 276 0.26 18.81 -13.09
N ASN A 277 0.20 18.00 -12.03
CA ASN A 277 -0.93 17.09 -11.79
C ASN A 277 -1.27 16.23 -13.03
N GLY A 278 -0.24 15.80 -13.76
CA GLY A 278 -0.37 15.04 -15.01
C GLY A 278 -0.64 15.87 -16.28
N GLN A 279 -1.00 17.15 -16.15
CA GLN A 279 -1.17 18.06 -17.29
C GLN A 279 0.18 18.56 -17.78
N ARG A 280 0.39 18.55 -19.10
CA ARG A 280 1.70 18.78 -19.72
C ARG A 280 1.89 20.25 -20.08
N GLU A 281 2.96 20.85 -19.57
CA GLU A 281 3.34 22.25 -19.81
C GLU A 281 4.80 22.38 -20.26
N GLU A 282 5.16 23.49 -20.90
CA GLU A 282 6.56 23.83 -21.21
C GLU A 282 7.25 24.48 -20.00
N ILE A 283 8.51 24.12 -19.75
CA ILE A 283 9.27 24.70 -18.63
C ILE A 283 9.75 26.14 -18.90
N ASP A 284 9.82 26.52 -20.16
CA ASP A 284 10.24 27.84 -20.63
C ASP A 284 9.56 28.12 -21.99
N PRO A 285 8.28 28.56 -21.97
CA PRO A 285 7.42 28.62 -23.14
C PRO A 285 8.09 29.29 -24.35
N GLY A 286 8.19 28.53 -25.45
CA GLY A 286 8.73 29.01 -26.73
C GLY A 286 10.25 29.25 -26.75
N LYS A 287 10.98 28.91 -25.68
CA LYS A 287 12.44 29.05 -25.60
C LYS A 287 13.18 27.73 -25.75
N GLY A 288 12.48 26.60 -25.54
CA GLY A 288 13.06 25.27 -25.70
C GLY A 288 14.17 24.94 -24.70
N THR A 289 14.24 25.66 -23.59
CA THR A 289 15.17 25.38 -22.48
C THR A 289 14.78 24.07 -21.80
N VAL A 290 15.77 23.39 -21.21
CA VAL A 290 15.60 22.09 -20.54
C VAL A 290 16.15 22.13 -19.12
N MET A 291 15.64 21.27 -18.24
CA MET A 291 16.31 21.00 -16.96
C MET A 291 17.61 20.24 -17.23
N ILE A 292 18.70 20.65 -16.60
CA ILE A 292 20.01 20.00 -16.72
C ILE A 292 20.58 19.60 -15.37
N ILE A 293 21.55 18.70 -15.39
CA ILE A 293 22.40 18.43 -14.23
C ILE A 293 23.75 19.14 -14.44
N LYS A 294 24.16 19.94 -13.46
CA LYS A 294 25.48 20.58 -13.42
C LYS A 294 26.02 20.48 -11.99
N ASN A 295 27.27 20.05 -11.83
CA ASN A 295 27.90 19.84 -10.51
C ASN A 295 27.06 18.96 -9.56
N GLY A 296 26.40 17.93 -10.08
CA GLY A 296 25.56 17.03 -9.29
C GLY A 296 24.25 17.64 -8.77
N ARG A 297 23.80 18.77 -9.32
CA ARG A 297 22.53 19.44 -8.99
C ARG A 297 21.71 19.72 -10.23
N THR A 298 20.39 19.75 -10.06
CA THR A 298 19.43 20.06 -11.12
C THR A 298 19.23 21.57 -11.23
N PHE A 299 19.27 22.07 -12.47
CA PHE A 299 19.11 23.47 -12.81
C PHE A 299 18.07 23.66 -13.90
N LEU A 300 17.25 24.69 -13.77
CA LEU A 300 16.29 25.13 -14.80
C LEU A 300 15.89 26.60 -14.61
N PRO A 301 15.27 27.23 -15.61
CA PRO A 301 14.50 28.45 -15.41
C PRO A 301 13.32 28.15 -14.48
N ILE A 302 13.29 28.75 -13.29
CA ILE A 302 12.35 28.33 -12.24
C ILE A 302 10.92 28.87 -12.44
N ARG A 303 10.74 29.89 -13.28
CA ARG A 303 9.48 30.66 -13.37
C ARG A 303 8.25 29.79 -13.53
N ALA A 304 8.23 28.88 -14.51
CA ALA A 304 7.08 28.02 -14.74
C ALA A 304 6.75 27.13 -13.52
N VAL A 305 7.77 26.64 -12.81
CA VAL A 305 7.58 25.85 -11.57
C VAL A 305 6.96 26.70 -10.46
N ILE A 306 7.42 27.93 -10.29
CA ILE A 306 6.89 28.85 -9.27
C ILE A 306 5.47 29.32 -9.61
N GLU A 307 5.20 29.66 -10.88
CA GLU A 307 3.86 30.04 -11.32
C GLU A 307 2.86 28.89 -11.18
N ALA A 308 3.28 27.64 -11.44
CA ALA A 308 2.48 26.44 -11.19
C ALA A 308 2.16 26.23 -9.70
N MET A 309 3.00 26.76 -8.80
CA MET A 309 2.75 26.80 -7.36
C MET A 309 1.85 27.97 -6.93
N GLY A 310 1.55 28.91 -7.83
CA GLY A 310 0.83 30.16 -7.53
C GLY A 310 1.72 31.31 -7.05
N GLY A 311 3.04 31.20 -7.23
CA GLY A 311 4.01 32.22 -6.85
C GLY A 311 4.45 33.13 -7.99
N GLU A 312 5.34 34.06 -7.68
CA GLU A 312 5.89 35.05 -8.61
C GLU A 312 7.42 35.04 -8.63
N VAL A 313 8.01 35.40 -9.77
CA VAL A 313 9.48 35.48 -9.95
C VAL A 313 9.88 36.79 -10.60
N GLU A 314 10.70 37.56 -9.89
CA GLU A 314 11.23 38.85 -10.34
C GLU A 314 12.72 38.74 -10.70
N TRP A 315 13.14 39.41 -11.77
CA TRP A 315 14.55 39.61 -12.11
C TRP A 315 14.95 41.06 -11.87
N ARG A 316 16.00 41.28 -11.08
CA ARG A 316 16.57 42.59 -10.82
C ARG A 316 17.95 42.73 -11.47
N GLN A 317 18.03 43.61 -12.45
CA GLN A 317 19.23 43.78 -13.27
C GLN A 317 20.40 44.43 -12.50
N SER A 318 20.13 45.38 -11.60
CA SER A 318 21.17 46.18 -10.92
C SER A 318 22.18 45.35 -10.13
N ASP A 319 21.72 44.25 -9.54
CA ASP A 319 22.52 43.34 -8.72
C ASP A 319 22.46 41.89 -9.22
N LYS A 320 21.90 41.63 -10.41
CA LYS A 320 21.74 40.30 -11.01
C LYS A 320 21.06 39.31 -10.04
N ARG A 321 19.92 39.72 -9.48
CA ARG A 321 19.18 38.98 -8.46
C ARG A 321 17.88 38.41 -9.02
N VAL A 322 17.58 37.17 -8.65
CA VAL A 322 16.25 36.56 -8.78
C VAL A 322 15.55 36.64 -7.44
N SER A 323 14.35 37.22 -7.39
CA SER A 323 13.45 37.17 -6.24
C SER A 323 12.31 36.19 -6.54
N ILE A 324 11.96 35.35 -5.58
CA ILE A 324 10.88 34.36 -5.66
C ILE A 324 9.93 34.60 -4.49
N TYR A 325 8.65 34.66 -4.79
CA TYR A 325 7.57 34.90 -3.83
C TYR A 325 6.54 33.78 -3.92
N LEU A 326 6.21 33.14 -2.81
CA LEU A 326 5.13 32.15 -2.73
C LEU A 326 4.52 32.18 -1.33
N ASP A 327 3.23 32.46 -1.24
CA ASP A 327 2.51 32.68 0.02
C ASP A 327 3.23 33.70 0.93
N LYS A 328 3.81 33.22 2.05
CA LYS A 328 4.58 34.02 3.02
C LYS A 328 6.09 33.93 2.84
N ASN A 329 6.55 33.10 1.90
CA ASN A 329 7.96 32.79 1.70
C ASN A 329 8.56 33.69 0.62
N GLU A 330 9.74 34.23 0.91
CA GLU A 330 10.54 35.07 0.01
C GLU A 330 11.96 34.48 -0.09
N ILE A 331 12.45 34.27 -1.32
CA ILE A 331 13.81 33.81 -1.60
C ILE A 331 14.49 34.75 -2.58
N HIS A 332 15.70 35.21 -2.24
CA HIS A 332 16.58 35.93 -3.14
C HIS A 332 17.85 35.15 -3.43
N LEU A 333 18.17 34.99 -4.71
CA LEU A 333 19.44 34.42 -5.16
C LEU A 333 20.14 35.38 -6.13
N TRP A 334 21.47 35.46 -6.05
CA TRP A 334 22.30 36.30 -6.93
C TRP A 334 23.11 35.43 -7.89
N ILE A 335 23.20 35.84 -9.16
CA ILE A 335 24.03 35.15 -10.16
C ILE A 335 25.48 35.06 -9.68
N GLY A 336 26.03 33.84 -9.70
CA GLY A 336 27.42 33.56 -9.29
C GLY A 336 27.64 33.45 -7.78
N SER A 337 26.65 33.79 -6.95
CA SER A 337 26.76 33.71 -5.49
C SER A 337 26.21 32.38 -4.94
N LYS A 338 26.90 31.80 -3.96
CA LYS A 338 26.37 30.70 -3.13
C LYS A 338 25.55 31.20 -1.94
N ILE A 339 25.58 32.49 -1.65
CA ILE A 339 24.81 33.08 -0.57
C ILE A 339 23.48 33.58 -1.13
N ALA A 340 22.39 33.06 -0.58
CA ALA A 340 21.00 33.45 -0.81
C ALA A 340 20.41 34.07 0.47
N LYS A 341 19.27 34.76 0.33
CA LYS A 341 18.43 35.17 1.47
C LYS A 341 17.10 34.44 1.39
N VAL A 342 16.71 33.80 2.49
CA VAL A 342 15.40 33.14 2.64
C VAL A 342 14.70 33.79 3.82
N ASN A 343 13.56 34.43 3.57
CA ASN A 343 12.79 35.18 4.58
C ASN A 343 13.70 36.15 5.37
N GLY A 344 14.53 36.92 4.64
CA GLY A 344 15.49 37.87 5.18
C GLY A 344 16.78 37.28 5.78
N LYS A 345 16.85 35.96 6.03
CA LYS A 345 18.01 35.30 6.65
C LYS A 345 18.97 34.75 5.59
N SER A 346 20.27 34.91 5.81
CA SER A 346 21.28 34.32 4.93
C SER A 346 21.23 32.79 4.98
N ARG A 347 21.30 32.18 3.80
CA ARG A 347 21.37 30.73 3.57
C ARG A 347 22.38 30.44 2.48
N GLU A 348 23.18 29.41 2.67
CA GLU A 348 24.13 28.96 1.65
C GLU A 348 23.47 27.89 0.77
N THR A 349 23.61 28.03 -0.55
CA THR A 349 23.32 27.00 -1.54
C THR A 349 24.63 26.35 -1.98
N ASP A 350 24.62 25.04 -2.19
CA ASP A 350 25.83 24.29 -2.54
C ASP A 350 26.36 24.63 -3.94
N VAL A 351 25.50 25.14 -4.82
CA VAL A 351 25.83 25.58 -6.18
C VAL A 351 25.21 26.96 -6.46
N SER A 352 25.93 27.81 -7.18
CA SER A 352 25.44 29.17 -7.48
C SER A 352 24.52 29.18 -8.72
N PRO A 353 23.49 30.05 -8.73
CA PRO A 353 22.76 30.38 -9.95
C PRO A 353 23.70 30.89 -11.05
N TYR A 354 23.36 30.64 -12.31
CA TYR A 354 24.15 31.12 -13.43
C TYR A 354 23.28 31.48 -14.63
N ILE A 355 23.86 32.19 -15.59
CA ILE A 355 23.23 32.47 -16.89
C ILE A 355 23.81 31.47 -17.90
N SER A 356 22.95 30.71 -18.57
CA SER A 356 23.35 29.76 -19.63
C SER A 356 23.87 30.47 -20.88
N ASP A 357 24.52 29.72 -21.76
CA ASP A 357 24.99 30.24 -23.07
C ASP A 357 23.84 30.77 -23.94
N SER A 358 22.62 30.26 -23.72
CA SER A 358 21.39 30.75 -24.34
C SER A 358 20.80 31.99 -23.66
N GLY A 359 21.48 32.58 -22.67
CA GLY A 359 21.04 33.78 -21.95
C GLY A 359 19.91 33.54 -20.94
N ARG A 360 19.65 32.28 -20.53
CA ARG A 360 18.60 31.96 -19.56
C ARG A 360 19.18 31.87 -18.15
N THR A 361 18.45 32.39 -17.18
CA THR A 361 18.83 32.27 -15.77
C THR A 361 18.47 30.88 -15.26
N MET A 362 19.49 30.15 -14.81
CA MET A 362 19.40 28.76 -14.36
C MET A 362 19.61 28.70 -12.86
N LEU A 363 18.65 28.15 -12.13
CA LEU A 363 18.59 28.17 -10.67
C LEU A 363 18.58 26.75 -10.09
N PRO A 364 19.19 26.54 -8.89
CA PRO A 364 19.18 25.23 -8.23
C PRO A 364 17.77 24.87 -7.74
N LEU A 365 17.15 23.88 -8.38
CA LEU A 365 15.75 23.51 -8.15
C LEU A 365 15.47 23.11 -6.71
N ARG A 366 16.26 22.15 -6.20
CA ARG A 366 16.05 21.56 -4.87
C ARG A 366 16.15 22.62 -3.77
N PHE A 367 17.19 23.47 -3.82
CA PHE A 367 17.37 24.54 -2.84
C PHE A 367 16.15 25.47 -2.78
N ILE A 368 15.60 25.85 -3.94
CA ILE A 368 14.42 26.72 -3.98
C ILE A 368 13.20 25.97 -3.44
N ALA A 369 12.90 24.78 -3.98
CA ALA A 369 11.70 24.04 -3.60
C ALA A 369 11.67 23.69 -2.09
N GLU A 370 12.79 23.23 -1.51
CA GLU A 370 12.85 22.89 -0.09
C GLU A 370 12.70 24.12 0.82
N ASN A 371 13.19 25.30 0.40
CA ASN A 371 12.98 26.56 1.14
C ASN A 371 11.59 27.19 0.89
N LEU A 372 10.79 26.61 -0.01
CA LEU A 372 9.38 26.90 -0.22
C LEU A 372 8.48 25.84 0.43
N ASP A 373 9.00 25.11 1.42
CA ASP A 373 8.29 24.04 2.15
C ASP A 373 7.78 22.89 1.26
N CYS A 374 8.41 22.68 0.09
CA CYS A 374 8.08 21.57 -0.81
C CYS A 374 9.00 20.36 -0.60
N GLU A 375 8.47 19.16 -0.79
CA GLU A 375 9.27 17.94 -0.83
C GLU A 375 9.77 17.66 -2.26
N VAL A 376 11.02 17.21 -2.39
CA VAL A 376 11.66 16.95 -3.68
C VAL A 376 12.22 15.54 -3.72
N ASP A 377 11.58 14.70 -4.53
CA ASP A 377 12.05 13.34 -4.84
C ASP A 377 12.89 13.32 -6.12
N TRP A 378 13.87 12.43 -6.17
CA TRP A 378 14.76 12.24 -7.31
C TRP A 378 14.84 10.76 -7.69
N ASP A 379 14.37 10.45 -8.90
CA ASP A 379 14.55 9.14 -9.52
C ASP A 379 15.83 9.13 -10.36
N GLY A 380 16.85 8.45 -9.85
CA GLY A 380 18.14 8.32 -10.51
C GLY A 380 18.13 7.45 -11.78
N LEU A 381 17.16 6.56 -11.94
CA LEU A 381 17.01 5.69 -13.12
C LEU A 381 16.36 6.45 -14.27
N THR A 382 15.25 7.15 -13.99
CA THR A 382 14.51 7.90 -15.02
C THR A 382 14.94 9.35 -15.15
N LYS A 383 15.87 9.81 -14.30
CA LYS A 383 16.34 11.21 -14.23
C LYS A 383 15.19 12.21 -14.03
N LYS A 384 14.22 11.82 -13.20
CA LYS A 384 13.04 12.63 -12.89
C LYS A 384 13.16 13.29 -11.53
N VAL A 385 12.73 14.54 -11.46
CA VAL A 385 12.48 15.27 -10.21
C VAL A 385 10.97 15.35 -10.03
N THR A 386 10.48 14.96 -8.86
CA THR A 386 9.08 15.11 -8.47
C THR A 386 9.00 16.08 -7.30
N ILE A 387 8.22 17.14 -7.44
CA ILE A 387 8.00 18.15 -6.41
C ILE A 387 6.59 17.98 -5.87
N PHE A 388 6.45 17.86 -4.55
CA PHE A 388 5.17 17.78 -3.85
C PHE A 388 4.94 19.06 -3.05
N ILE A 389 3.82 19.73 -3.33
CA ILE A 389 3.43 21.02 -2.72
C ILE A 389 2.35 20.78 -1.67
N GLY A 390 2.40 21.47 -0.52
CA GLY A 390 1.28 21.54 0.42
C GLY A 390 1.15 20.37 1.38
N LYS A 391 2.21 20.05 2.15
CA LYS A 391 2.14 19.09 3.27
C LYS A 391 1.06 19.47 4.30
#